data_AF-A0A2L0N4X8-F1
#
_entry.id   AF-A0A2L0N4X8-F1
#
_cell.length_a   1.000
_cell.length_b   1.000
_cell.length_c   1.000
_cell.angle_alpha   90.00
_cell.angle_beta   90.00
_cell.angle_gamma   90.00
#
_symmetry.space_group_name_H-M   'P 1'
#
loop_
_entity.id
_entity.type
_entity.pdbx_description
1 polymer ?
#
loop_
_entity_poly.entity_id
_entity_poly.type
_entity_poly.pdbx_seq_one_letter_code
_entity_poly.pdbx_strand_id
1 'polypeptide(L)'
;MEREARGWSTATLAERLTEAGYPLNQSAVWRIESGEPRRRVNLDEAIGFAKVFDISLDNLVGPPEIAANDHVKRLLAEFAESWQKSVAARKEMDRARDALDAYGAAHPNVAELISAMITRVAADEAGDDYRSPSFPPGLSDA
;
A
#
# COMPACT_ATOMS: atom_id res chain seq x y z
N MET A 1 4.36 -22.74 5.18
CA MET A 1 2.97 -22.43 4.74
C MET A 1 2.14 -21.96 5.93
N GLU A 2 1.11 -21.13 5.73
CA GLU A 2 0.25 -20.62 6.83
C GLU A 2 -0.37 -21.76 7.68
N ARG A 3 -0.77 -22.85 7.02
CA ARG A 3 -1.23 -24.09 7.66
C ARG A 3 -0.20 -24.68 8.63
N GLU A 4 1.06 -24.74 8.22
CA GLU A 4 2.16 -25.33 9.00
C GLU A 4 2.54 -24.43 10.18
N ALA A 5 2.50 -23.10 10.00
CA ALA A 5 2.69 -22.15 11.08
C ALA A 5 1.66 -22.33 12.21
N ARG A 6 0.45 -22.80 11.85
CA ARG A 6 -0.65 -23.12 12.79
C ARG A 6 -0.65 -24.57 13.28
N GLY A 7 0.31 -25.40 12.86
CA GLY A 7 0.38 -26.82 13.23
C GLY A 7 -0.75 -27.67 12.66
N TRP A 8 -1.42 -27.22 11.59
CA TRP A 8 -2.56 -27.92 11.01
C TRP A 8 -2.13 -28.97 9.98
N SER A 9 -2.87 -30.07 9.91
CA SER A 9 -2.75 -31.03 8.80
C SER A 9 -3.52 -30.53 7.56
N THR A 10 -3.23 -31.08 6.38
CA THR A 10 -4.01 -30.77 5.17
C THR A 10 -5.48 -31.17 5.30
N ALA A 11 -5.78 -32.19 6.11
CA ALA A 11 -7.16 -32.60 6.43
C ALA A 11 -7.85 -31.56 7.31
N THR A 12 -7.17 -31.08 8.35
CA THR A 12 -7.68 -30.04 9.26
C THR A 12 -8.01 -28.75 8.51
N LEU A 13 -7.20 -28.36 7.52
CA LEU A 13 -7.50 -27.19 6.69
C LEU A 13 -8.72 -27.43 5.78
N ALA A 14 -8.83 -28.61 5.18
CA ALA A 14 -9.98 -28.98 4.35
C ALA A 14 -11.30 -28.98 5.15
N GLU A 15 -11.29 -29.49 6.38
CA GLU A 15 -12.42 -29.46 7.31
C GLU A 15 -12.82 -28.01 7.63
N ARG A 16 -11.87 -27.17 8.05
CA ARG A 16 -12.13 -25.76 8.38
C ARG A 16 -12.66 -24.94 7.19
N LEU A 17 -12.13 -25.18 6.00
CA LEU A 17 -12.63 -24.57 4.77
C LEU A 17 -14.08 -24.98 4.48
N THR A 18 -14.39 -26.26 4.66
CA THR A 18 -15.76 -26.78 4.51
C THR A 18 -16.71 -26.15 5.53
N GLU A 19 -16.33 -26.10 6.81
CA GLU A 19 -17.09 -25.43 7.88
C GLU A 19 -17.33 -23.94 7.59
N ALA A 20 -16.37 -23.26 6.94
CA ALA A 20 -16.47 -21.86 6.57
C ALA A 20 -17.35 -21.59 5.33
N GLY A 21 -17.84 -22.64 4.66
CA GLY A 21 -18.68 -22.57 3.45
C GLY A 21 -17.90 -22.70 2.13
N TYR A 22 -16.63 -23.09 2.18
CA TYR A 22 -15.72 -23.18 1.03
C TYR A 22 -15.16 -24.61 0.91
N PRO A 23 -15.98 -25.60 0.53
CA PRO A 23 -15.56 -27.00 0.52
C PRO A 23 -14.36 -27.23 -0.40
N LEU A 24 -13.27 -27.75 0.16
CA LEU A 24 -12.04 -28.09 -0.56
C LEU A 24 -11.51 -29.42 -0.05
N ASN A 25 -11.18 -30.35 -0.96
CA ASN A 25 -10.69 -31.66 -0.54
C ASN A 25 -9.20 -31.60 -0.11
N GLN A 26 -8.83 -32.49 0.82
CA GLN A 26 -7.45 -32.59 1.33
C GLN A 26 -6.41 -32.75 0.20
N SER A 27 -6.73 -33.50 -0.86
CA SER A 27 -5.82 -33.70 -1.99
C SER A 27 -5.69 -32.46 -2.90
N ALA A 28 -6.68 -31.56 -2.95
CA ALA A 28 -6.51 -30.25 -3.59
C ALA A 28 -5.66 -29.34 -2.71
N VAL A 29 -5.86 -29.32 -1.39
CA VAL A 29 -5.00 -28.59 -0.46
C VAL A 29 -3.54 -28.99 -0.71
N TRP A 30 -3.24 -30.30 -0.71
CA TRP A 30 -1.88 -30.77 -0.98
C TRP A 30 -1.35 -30.35 -2.37
N ARG A 31 -2.17 -30.44 -3.43
CA ARG A 31 -1.76 -30.02 -4.78
C ARG A 31 -1.53 -28.52 -4.91
N ILE A 32 -2.22 -27.70 -4.12
CA ILE A 32 -2.03 -26.25 -4.06
C ILE A 32 -0.69 -25.94 -3.36
N GLU A 33 -0.41 -26.61 -2.23
CA GLU A 33 0.76 -26.30 -1.42
C GLU A 33 2.07 -26.95 -1.94
N SER A 34 1.98 -28.17 -2.45
CA SER A 34 3.15 -29.04 -2.68
C SER A 34 3.08 -29.85 -3.98
N GLY A 35 2.05 -29.68 -4.80
CA GLY A 35 1.96 -30.32 -6.10
C GLY A 35 3.01 -29.78 -7.08
N GLU A 36 3.41 -30.61 -8.05
CA GLU A 36 4.29 -30.22 -9.15
C GLU A 36 3.62 -30.56 -10.50
N PRO A 37 3.19 -29.56 -11.30
CA PRO A 37 3.14 -28.14 -10.97
C PRO A 37 2.07 -27.83 -9.91
N ARG A 38 2.27 -26.75 -9.13
CA ARG A 38 1.29 -26.32 -8.13
C ARG A 38 -0.05 -25.96 -8.78
N ARG A 39 -1.14 -26.48 -8.20
CA ARG A 39 -2.50 -26.15 -8.64
C ARG A 39 -2.77 -24.67 -8.35
N ARG A 40 -3.27 -23.95 -9.35
CA ARG A 40 -3.78 -22.58 -9.18
C ARG A 40 -5.02 -22.57 -8.28
N VAL A 41 -5.10 -21.55 -7.44
CA VAL A 41 -6.24 -21.25 -6.56
C VAL A 41 -7.18 -20.29 -7.29
N ASN A 42 -8.48 -20.57 -7.30
CA ASN A 42 -9.48 -19.64 -7.85
C ASN A 42 -9.88 -18.58 -6.80
N LEU A 43 -10.68 -17.58 -7.20
CA LEU A 43 -11.03 -16.48 -6.31
C LEU A 43 -11.85 -16.94 -5.09
N ASP A 44 -12.81 -17.84 -5.26
CA ASP A 44 -13.64 -18.35 -4.17
C ASP A 44 -12.82 -19.14 -3.14
N GLU A 45 -11.89 -19.97 -3.63
CA GLU A 45 -10.93 -20.70 -2.79
C GLU A 45 -10.02 -19.71 -2.04
N ALA A 46 -9.54 -18.65 -2.69
CA ALA A 46 -8.71 -17.62 -2.07
C ALA A 46 -9.48 -16.86 -0.96
N ILE A 47 -10.74 -16.51 -1.19
CA ILE A 47 -11.61 -15.93 -0.15
C ILE A 47 -11.79 -16.91 1.02
N GLY A 48 -11.98 -18.20 0.72
CA GLY A 48 -12.05 -19.24 1.75
C GLY A 48 -10.79 -19.33 2.60
N PHE A 49 -9.61 -19.33 1.97
CA PHE A 49 -8.33 -19.31 2.67
C PHE A 49 -8.17 -18.05 3.52
N ALA A 50 -8.49 -16.86 2.98
CA ALA A 50 -8.43 -15.60 3.71
C ALA A 50 -9.28 -15.64 4.98
N LYS A 51 -10.52 -16.15 4.86
CA LYS A 51 -11.45 -16.29 5.98
C LYS A 51 -10.98 -17.30 7.03
N VAL A 52 -10.50 -18.48 6.61
CA VAL A 52 -10.05 -19.54 7.54
C VAL A 52 -8.73 -19.19 8.23
N PHE A 53 -7.85 -18.48 7.53
CA PHE A 53 -6.61 -17.99 8.10
C PHE A 53 -6.77 -16.64 8.81
N ASP A 54 -7.92 -15.99 8.75
CA ASP A 54 -8.12 -14.67 9.35
C ASP A 54 -7.05 -13.65 8.86
N ILE A 55 -6.81 -13.66 7.55
CA ILE A 55 -5.88 -12.73 6.87
C ILE A 55 -6.62 -12.02 5.75
N SER A 56 -6.17 -10.81 5.38
CA SER A 56 -6.73 -10.11 4.22
C SER A 56 -6.47 -10.89 2.93
N LEU A 57 -7.41 -10.80 1.97
CA LEU A 57 -7.23 -11.41 0.65
C LEU A 57 -5.94 -10.90 -0.03
N ASP A 58 -5.60 -9.62 0.16
CA ASP A 58 -4.37 -9.01 -0.37
C ASP A 58 -3.09 -9.74 0.08
N ASN A 59 -3.10 -10.38 1.26
CA ASN A 59 -1.98 -11.21 1.73
C ASN A 59 -1.81 -12.51 0.93
N LEU A 60 -2.85 -12.96 0.20
CA LEU A 60 -2.83 -14.18 -0.62
C LEU A 60 -2.50 -13.91 -2.10
N VAL A 61 -2.69 -12.68 -2.59
CA VAL A 61 -2.54 -12.34 -4.03
C VAL A 61 -1.22 -11.61 -4.32
N GLY A 62 -0.43 -11.25 -3.31
CA GLY A 62 0.86 -10.59 -3.48
C GLY A 62 1.97 -11.50 -4.03
N PRO A 63 3.08 -10.93 -4.54
CA PRO A 63 4.29 -11.70 -4.83
C PRO A 63 4.71 -12.54 -3.61
N PRO A 64 5.02 -13.84 -3.78
CA PRO A 64 5.31 -14.75 -2.65
C PRO A 64 6.36 -14.23 -1.68
N GLU A 65 7.35 -13.50 -2.20
CA GLU A 65 8.47 -12.93 -1.46
C GLU A 65 8.05 -11.79 -0.52
N ILE A 66 6.99 -11.06 -0.88
CA ILE A 66 6.45 -9.94 -0.10
C ILE A 66 5.35 -10.43 0.85
N ALA A 67 4.52 -11.37 0.39
CA ALA A 67 3.43 -11.95 1.18
C ALA A 67 3.93 -12.69 2.45
N ALA A 68 5.16 -13.22 2.43
CA ALA A 68 5.75 -13.95 3.56
C ALA A 68 6.52 -13.06 4.57
N ASN A 69 6.68 -11.75 4.31
CA ASN A 69 7.54 -10.89 5.11
C ASN A 69 6.76 -9.81 5.89
N ASP A 70 6.45 -10.11 7.16
CA ASP A 70 5.70 -9.20 8.04
C ASP A 70 6.41 -7.86 8.30
N HIS A 71 7.74 -7.82 8.22
CA HIS A 71 8.48 -6.57 8.35
C HIS A 71 8.26 -5.67 7.14
N VAL A 72 8.32 -6.22 5.93
CA VAL A 72 8.05 -5.47 4.69
C VAL A 72 6.60 -4.97 4.66
N LYS A 73 5.62 -5.78 5.08
CA LYS A 73 4.22 -5.36 5.16
C LYS A 73 4.03 -4.16 6.09
N ARG A 74 4.69 -4.18 7.25
CA ARG A 74 4.64 -3.07 8.21
C ARG A 74 5.22 -1.79 7.61
N LEU A 75 6.38 -1.88 6.98
CA LEU A 75 7.01 -0.74 6.31
C LEU A 75 6.14 -0.18 5.19
N LEU A 76 5.48 -1.04 4.41
CA LEU A 76 4.54 -0.61 3.37
C LEU A 76 3.31 0.09 3.96
N ALA A 77 2.77 -0.40 5.08
CA ALA A 77 1.67 0.25 5.77
C ALA A 77 2.07 1.62 6.34
N GLU A 78 3.23 1.71 6.98
CA GLU A 78 3.81 2.98 7.47
C GLU A 78 4.04 3.97 6.32
N PHE A 79 4.57 3.51 5.19
CA PHE A 79 4.75 4.32 4.00
C PHE A 79 3.41 4.81 3.42
N ALA A 80 2.41 3.95 3.32
CA ALA A 80 1.09 4.31 2.82
C ALA A 80 0.41 5.37 3.72
N GLU A 81 0.53 5.24 5.04
CA GLU A 81 0.03 6.24 6.00
C GLU A 81 0.76 7.58 5.84
N SER A 82 2.09 7.56 5.72
CA SER A 82 2.88 8.77 5.47
C SER A 82 2.50 9.45 4.16
N TRP A 83 2.30 8.67 3.10
CA TRP A 83 1.86 9.16 1.80
C TRP A 83 0.46 9.79 1.86
N GLN A 84 -0.48 9.17 2.57
CA GLN A 84 -1.82 9.75 2.78
C GLN A 84 -1.75 11.12 3.45
N LYS A 85 -0.92 11.24 4.51
CA LYS A 85 -0.70 12.51 5.20
C LYS A 85 -0.05 13.54 4.28
N SER A 86 0.93 13.14 3.47
CA SER A 86 1.61 14.06 2.55
C SER A 86 0.69 14.55 1.44
N VAL A 87 -0.17 13.69 0.90
CA VAL A 87 -1.17 14.07 -0.12
C VAL A 87 -2.17 15.08 0.45
N ALA A 88 -2.66 14.85 1.68
CA ALA A 88 -3.58 15.77 2.33
C ALA A 88 -2.95 17.15 2.57
N ALA A 89 -1.74 17.18 3.15
CA ALA A 89 -0.98 18.41 3.38
C ALA A 89 -0.65 19.13 2.07
N ARG A 90 -0.25 18.39 1.03
CA ARG A 90 0.05 18.97 -0.29
C ARG A 90 -1.19 19.63 -0.90
N LYS A 91 -2.36 19.00 -0.80
CA LYS A 91 -3.62 19.56 -1.28
C LYS A 91 -3.97 20.88 -0.58
N GLU A 92 -3.69 21.00 0.72
CA GLU A 92 -3.91 22.25 1.46
C GLU A 92 -2.93 23.34 1.03
N MET A 93 -1.65 22.99 0.87
CA MET A 93 -0.61 23.89 0.37
C MET A 93 -0.93 24.38 -1.05
N ASP A 94 -1.33 23.48 -1.95
CA ASP A 94 -1.69 23.81 -3.34
C ASP A 94 -2.86 24.80 -3.36
N ARG A 95 -3.91 24.59 -2.54
CA ARG A 95 -5.02 25.56 -2.44
C ARG A 95 -4.57 26.93 -1.94
N ALA A 96 -3.67 26.98 -0.97
CA ALA A 96 -3.15 28.25 -0.44
C ALA A 96 -2.30 28.96 -1.51
N ARG A 97 -1.50 28.20 -2.27
CA ARG A 97 -0.70 28.72 -3.38
C ARG A 97 -1.59 29.28 -4.50
N ASP A 98 -2.61 28.52 -4.92
CA ASP A 98 -3.59 28.94 -5.93
C ASP A 98 -4.29 30.25 -5.53
N ALA A 99 -4.64 30.40 -4.24
CA ALA A 99 -5.27 31.61 -3.73
C ALA A 99 -4.34 32.83 -3.79
N LEU A 100 -3.06 32.65 -3.47
CA LEU A 100 -2.05 33.71 -3.56
C LEU A 100 -1.75 34.09 -5.01
N ASP A 101 -1.65 33.11 -5.90
CA ASP A 101 -1.42 33.34 -7.32
C ASP A 101 -2.63 34.06 -7.96
N ALA A 102 -3.86 33.66 -7.61
CA ALA A 102 -5.08 34.35 -8.04
C ALA A 102 -5.15 35.80 -7.54
N TYR A 103 -4.74 36.05 -6.29
CA TYR A 103 -4.67 37.40 -5.75
C TYR A 103 -3.62 38.25 -6.47
N GLY A 104 -2.43 37.68 -6.73
CA GLY A 104 -1.36 38.34 -7.48
C GLY A 104 -1.80 38.71 -8.90
N ALA A 105 -2.50 37.80 -9.59
CA ALA A 105 -3.05 38.07 -10.92
C ALA A 105 -4.08 39.20 -10.92
N ALA A 106 -4.92 39.30 -9.87
CA ALA A 106 -5.87 40.38 -9.69
C ALA A 106 -5.22 41.72 -9.28
N HIS A 107 -4.00 41.70 -8.74
CA HIS A 107 -3.28 42.88 -8.24
C HIS A 107 -1.85 42.95 -8.82
N PRO A 108 -1.69 43.33 -10.11
CA PRO A 108 -0.39 43.32 -10.79
C PRO A 108 0.69 44.17 -10.12
N ASN A 109 0.30 45.21 -9.38
CA ASN A 109 1.21 46.08 -8.63
C ASN A 109 1.93 45.39 -7.47
N VAL A 110 1.44 44.24 -7.00
CA VAL A 110 2.03 43.46 -5.90
C VAL A 110 2.34 42.01 -6.26
N ALA A 111 2.09 41.58 -7.51
CA ALA A 111 2.29 40.20 -7.95
C ALA A 111 3.72 39.68 -7.74
N GLU A 112 4.72 40.47 -8.13
CA GLU A 112 6.14 40.14 -7.93
C GLU A 112 6.52 40.03 -6.45
N LEU A 113 5.97 40.92 -5.61
CA LEU A 113 6.20 40.90 -4.17
C LEU A 113 5.61 39.65 -3.53
N ILE A 114 4.38 39.26 -3.91
CA ILE A 114 3.71 38.05 -3.43
C ILE A 114 4.51 36.80 -3.83
N SER A 115 4.95 36.73 -5.09
CA SER A 115 5.77 35.62 -5.59
C SER A 115 7.06 35.46 -4.76
N ALA A 116 7.80 36.56 -4.56
CA ALA A 116 9.02 36.58 -3.76
C ALA A 116 8.78 36.19 -2.29
N MET A 117 7.64 36.62 -1.71
CA MET A 117 7.27 36.26 -0.35
C MET A 117 6.96 34.77 -0.19
N ILE A 118 6.30 34.13 -1.15
CA ILE A 118 6.01 32.69 -1.08
C ILE A 118 7.31 31.88 -1.10
N THR A 119 8.25 32.23 -1.98
CA THR A 119 9.56 31.59 -2.04
C THR A 119 10.31 31.73 -0.71
N ARG A 120 10.24 32.90 -0.09
CA ARG A 120 10.88 33.13 1.21
C ARG A 120 10.22 32.33 2.34
N VAL A 121 8.90 32.34 2.45
CA VAL A 121 8.18 31.56 3.47
C VAL A 121 8.50 30.07 3.34
N ALA A 122 8.53 29.55 2.11
CA ALA A 122 8.89 28.15 1.88
C ALA A 122 10.33 27.84 2.31
N ALA A 123 11.28 28.75 2.10
CA ALA A 123 12.67 28.58 2.53
C ALA A 123 12.83 28.68 4.06
N ASP A 124 12.15 29.63 4.69
CA ASP A 124 12.20 29.85 6.15
C ASP A 124 11.59 28.66 6.91
N GLU A 125 10.48 28.10 6.41
CA GLU A 125 9.79 26.97 7.04
C GLU A 125 10.45 25.60 6.74
N ALA A 126 11.15 25.46 5.61
CA ALA A 126 11.82 24.20 5.27
C ALA A 126 13.12 23.96 6.05
N GLY A 127 13.76 25.01 6.57
CA GLY A 127 15.03 24.89 7.31
C GLY A 127 16.09 24.06 6.55
N ASP A 128 16.81 23.18 7.26
CA ASP A 128 17.83 22.27 6.67
C ASP A 128 17.22 21.08 5.90
N ASP A 129 15.90 20.88 5.94
CA ASP A 129 15.19 19.71 5.41
C ASP A 129 14.58 19.94 4.01
N TYR A 130 14.92 21.04 3.32
CA TYR A 130 14.42 21.31 1.97
C TYR A 130 14.86 20.23 0.97
N ARG A 131 14.00 19.23 0.77
CA ARG A 131 14.05 18.31 -0.37
C ARG A 131 13.07 18.81 -1.42
N SER A 132 13.62 19.17 -2.58
CA SER A 132 12.83 19.50 -3.77
C SER A 132 11.70 18.46 -3.96
N PRO A 133 10.46 18.85 -4.32
CA PRO A 133 9.31 17.94 -4.52
C PRO A 133 9.45 17.03 -5.75
N SER A 134 10.66 16.69 -6.15
CA SER A 134 10.98 15.93 -7.35
C SER A 134 11.19 14.45 -7.00
N PHE A 135 10.11 13.70 -7.24
CA PHE A 135 10.03 12.26 -7.51
C PHE A 135 10.51 11.29 -6.41
N PRO A 136 9.82 10.15 -6.22
CA PRO A 136 10.40 9.05 -5.45
C PRO A 136 11.71 8.60 -6.11
N PRO A 137 12.78 8.35 -5.32
CA PRO A 137 14.02 7.84 -5.88
C PRO A 137 13.76 6.43 -6.45
N GLY A 138 13.90 6.26 -7.77
CA GLY A 138 13.88 4.95 -8.41
C GLY A 138 13.04 4.78 -9.70
N LEU A 139 12.45 5.84 -10.26
CA LEU A 139 11.82 5.79 -11.59
C LEU A 139 12.50 6.79 -12.53
N SER A 140 13.74 6.48 -12.90
CA SER A 140 14.34 6.92 -14.16
C SER A 140 14.76 5.67 -14.92
N ASP A 141 14.38 5.63 -16.19
CA ASP A 141 14.83 4.73 -17.25
C ASP A 141 14.08 3.41 -17.40
N ALA A 142 12.95 3.49 -18.13
CA ALA A 142 12.55 2.53 -19.16
C ALA A 142 11.76 3.26 -20.26
#